data_AF-A0A0J7L2F1-F1
#
_entry.id   AF-A0A0J7L2F1-F1
#
_cell.length_a   1.000
_cell.length_b   1.000
_cell.length_c   1.000
_cell.angle_alpha   90.00
_cell.angle_beta   90.00
_cell.angle_gamma   90.00
#
_symmetry.space_group_name_H-M   'P 1'
#
loop_
_entity.id
_entity.type
_entity.pdbx_description
1 polymer ?
#
loop_
_entity_poly.entity_id
_entity_poly.type
_entity_poly.pdbx_seq_one_letter_code
_entity_poly.pdbx_strand_id
1 'polypeptide(L)'
;MWFSVTASCDNEVQNNLTYVTSPGFPNLIDRPMNCTVVVRKIDTEVSQLRIDFVHFNIGQPNAVTGICDGDVMVINNSRRSFELCGWNSGQH
;
A
#
# COMPACT_ATOMS: atom_id res chain seq x y z
N MET A 1 4.35 5.32 25.17
CA MET A 1 3.90 6.36 24.21
C MET A 1 4.43 5.92 22.85
N TRP A 2 3.62 5.22 22.06
CA TRP A 2 4.05 4.67 20.78
C TRP A 2 3.79 5.72 19.71
N PHE A 3 4.85 6.30 19.16
CA PHE A 3 4.73 7.21 18.03
C PHE A 3 4.52 6.38 16.77
N SER A 4 3.30 6.36 16.24
CA SER A 4 3.08 5.85 14.90
C SER A 4 3.57 6.89 13.89
N VAL A 5 4.45 6.49 12.99
CA VAL A 5 4.93 7.37 11.91
C VAL A 5 3.95 7.27 10.75
N THR A 6 3.61 8.39 10.13
CA THR A 6 2.83 8.40 8.89
C THR A 6 3.75 8.75 7.74
N ALA A 7 3.82 7.88 6.74
CA ALA A 7 4.57 8.09 5.51
C ALA A 7 3.61 8.37 4.35
N SER A 8 3.95 9.37 3.53
CA SER A 8 3.27 9.65 2.26
C SER A 8 4.05 9.04 1.09
N CYS A 9 3.54 9.19 -0.13
CA CYS A 9 4.20 8.71 -1.34
C CYS A 9 5.63 9.21 -1.51
N ASP A 10 6.42 8.39 -2.19
CA ASP A 10 7.84 8.60 -2.51
C ASP A 10 8.77 8.68 -1.30
N ASN A 11 8.29 8.19 -0.14
CA ASN A 11 9.09 8.06 1.06
C ASN A 11 9.60 6.65 1.27
N GLU A 12 10.68 6.58 2.06
CA GLU A 12 11.21 5.35 2.58
C GLU A 12 10.83 5.21 4.07
N VAL A 13 10.38 4.01 4.43
CA VAL A 13 9.96 3.66 5.78
C VAL A 13 10.93 2.65 6.37
N GLN A 14 11.54 3.00 7.51
CA GLN A 14 12.42 2.12 8.29
C GLN A 14 11.91 1.89 9.72
N ASN A 15 10.77 2.49 10.09
CA ASN A 15 10.27 2.48 11.47
C ASN A 15 9.26 1.35 11.70
N ASN A 16 9.27 0.82 12.92
CA ASN A 16 8.24 -0.11 13.37
C ASN A 16 6.90 0.63 13.50
N LEU A 17 5.82 0.03 13.00
CA LEU A 17 4.45 0.56 13.06
C LEU A 17 4.27 1.89 12.30
N THR A 18 4.48 1.85 10.98
CA THR A 18 4.28 3.01 10.11
C THR A 18 2.98 2.89 9.32
N TYR A 19 2.18 3.96 9.32
CA TYR A 19 1.01 4.08 8.46
C TYR A 19 1.41 4.69 7.13
N VAL A 20 1.02 4.05 6.04
CA VAL A 20 1.22 4.59 4.69
C VAL A 20 -0.11 5.11 4.18
N THR A 21 -0.14 6.38 3.76
CA THR A 21 -1.34 7.00 3.22
C THR A 21 -1.11 7.49 1.80
N SER A 22 -2.14 7.34 0.95
CA SER A 22 -2.13 7.94 -0.37
C SER A 22 -2.25 9.47 -0.27
N PRO A 23 -1.74 10.23 -1.25
CA PRO A 23 -1.69 11.68 -1.15
C PRO A 23 -3.09 12.23 -1.32
N GLY A 24 -3.52 13.08 -0.40
CA GLY A 24 -4.88 13.62 -0.41
C GLY A 24 -5.90 12.78 0.35
N PHE A 25 -5.55 11.58 0.84
CA PHE A 25 -6.40 10.84 1.78
C PHE A 25 -6.78 11.74 2.98
N PRO A 26 -8.07 11.76 3.42
CA PRO A 26 -9.17 10.86 3.06
C PRO A 26 -9.96 11.25 1.79
N ASN A 27 -9.57 12.30 1.08
CA ASN A 27 -10.22 12.66 -0.18
C ASN A 27 -9.86 11.66 -1.29
N LEU A 28 -10.77 11.53 -2.25
CA LEU A 28 -10.53 10.76 -3.46
C LEU A 28 -9.50 11.47 -4.33
N ILE A 29 -8.63 10.66 -4.94
CA ILE A 29 -7.69 11.11 -5.95
C ILE A 29 -8.39 10.92 -7.29
N ASP A 30 -8.61 12.02 -8.00
CA ASP A 30 -9.33 12.06 -9.28
C ASP A 30 -8.40 12.13 -10.50
N ARG A 31 -7.08 12.11 -10.26
CA ARG A 31 -6.04 12.20 -11.27
C ARG A 31 -5.10 10.99 -11.22
N PRO A 32 -4.60 10.52 -12.37
CA PRO A 32 -3.59 9.47 -12.41
C PRO A 32 -2.38 9.89 -11.60
N MET A 33 -1.93 9.04 -10.68
CA MET A 33 -0.71 9.27 -9.94
C MET A 33 0.03 7.97 -9.65
N ASN A 34 1.35 8.02 -9.77
CA ASN A 34 2.22 6.93 -9.37
C ASN A 34 2.73 7.23 -7.96
N CYS A 35 2.45 6.33 -7.04
CA CYS A 35 2.91 6.41 -5.66
C CYS A 35 3.79 5.19 -5.38
N THR A 36 5.05 5.42 -5.02
CA THR A 36 5.92 4.33 -4.57
C THR A 36 6.31 4.56 -3.13
N VAL A 37 6.23 3.52 -2.30
CA VAL A 37 6.72 3.56 -0.92
C VAL A 37 7.63 2.38 -0.71
N VAL A 38 8.85 2.65 -0.24
CA VAL A 38 9.85 1.61 0.00
C VAL A 38 9.85 1.30 1.49
N VAL A 39 9.41 0.09 1.84
CA VAL A 39 9.46 -0.39 3.23
C VAL A 39 10.72 -1.21 3.40
N ARG A 40 11.64 -0.75 4.25
CA ARG A 40 12.83 -1.50 4.65
C ARG A 40 12.61 -2.12 6.01
N LYS A 41 13.23 -3.28 6.19
CA LYS A 41 13.28 -3.94 7.49
C LYS A 41 14.06 -3.06 8.46
N ILE A 42 13.52 -2.91 9.66
CA ILE A 42 14.19 -2.17 10.74
C ILE A 42 15.47 -2.88 11.21
N ASP A 43 15.49 -4.22 11.11
CA ASP A 43 16.64 -5.05 11.44
C ASP A 43 16.73 -6.25 10.48
N THR A 44 17.95 -6.73 10.28
CA THR A 44 18.25 -7.97 9.55
C THR A 44 17.61 -9.22 10.15
N GLU A 45 17.33 -9.24 11.45
CA GLU A 45 16.65 -10.35 12.14
C GLU A 45 15.15 -10.44 11.82
N VAL A 46 14.55 -9.38 11.27
CA VAL A 46 13.14 -9.39 10.87
C VAL A 46 12.94 -10.29 9.65
N SER A 47 12.25 -11.40 9.82
CA SER A 47 12.01 -12.39 8.76
C SER A 47 10.78 -12.06 7.91
N GLN A 48 9.76 -11.42 8.49
CA GLN A 48 8.47 -11.16 7.86
C GLN A 48 7.99 -9.73 8.12
N LEU A 49 7.40 -9.12 7.09
CA LEU A 49 6.64 -7.88 7.21
C LEU A 49 5.16 -8.23 7.14
N ARG A 50 4.36 -7.62 8.01
CA ARG A 50 2.90 -7.70 7.99
C ARG A 50 2.36 -6.37 7.43
N ILE A 51 1.43 -6.48 6.51
CA ILE A 51 0.74 -5.34 5.90
C ILE A 51 -0.74 -5.50 6.25
N ASP A 52 -1.33 -4.48 6.86
CA ASP A 52 -2.75 -4.46 7.21
C ASP A 52 -3.44 -3.34 6.42
N PHE A 53 -4.51 -3.67 5.70
CA PHE A 53 -5.26 -2.70 4.92
C PHE A 53 -6.33 -2.04 5.79
N VAL A 54 -6.01 -0.97 6.52
CA VAL A 54 -7.01 -0.28 7.37
C VAL A 54 -8.12 0.34 6.53
N HIS A 55 -7.74 1.13 5.52
CA HIS A 55 -8.65 1.71 4.54
C HIS A 55 -8.06 1.52 3.14
N PHE A 56 -8.66 0.63 2.35
CA PHE A 56 -8.22 0.36 0.99
C PHE A 56 -9.44 0.29 0.07
N ASN A 57 -9.61 1.32 -0.75
CA ASN A 57 -10.63 1.39 -1.78
C ASN A 57 -10.05 2.13 -2.99
N ILE A 58 -9.74 1.41 -4.05
CA ILE A 58 -9.30 1.97 -5.33
C ILE A 58 -10.22 1.50 -6.46
N GLY A 59 -9.95 1.90 -7.70
CA GLY A 59 -10.69 1.46 -8.89
C GLY A 59 -10.96 -0.05 -8.89
N GLN A 60 -12.17 -0.42 -9.28
CA GLN A 60 -12.59 -1.82 -9.36
C GLN A 60 -11.86 -2.54 -10.50
N PRO A 61 -11.63 -3.86 -10.40
CA PRO A 61 -11.12 -4.65 -11.52
C PRO A 61 -12.08 -4.56 -12.71
N ASN A 62 -11.52 -4.75 -13.90
CA ASN A 62 -12.28 -4.85 -15.13
C ASN A 62 -13.35 -5.95 -15.01
N ALA A 63 -14.62 -5.60 -15.23
CA ALA A 63 -15.73 -6.52 -15.05
C ALA A 63 -15.72 -7.73 -16.00
N VAL A 64 -14.97 -7.65 -17.11
CA VAL A 64 -14.87 -8.70 -18.12
C VAL A 64 -13.64 -9.58 -17.89
N THR A 65 -12.47 -8.98 -17.64
CA THR A 65 -11.21 -9.72 -17.51
C THR A 65 -10.84 -10.04 -16.06
N GLY A 66 -11.39 -9.33 -15.08
CA GLY A 66 -11.03 -9.42 -13.66
C GLY A 66 -9.68 -8.79 -13.33
N ILE A 67 -9.04 -8.11 -14.28
CA ILE A 67 -7.69 -7.52 -14.12
C ILE A 67 -7.81 -6.07 -13.66
N CYS A 68 -6.86 -5.62 -12.85
CA CYS A 68 -6.70 -4.23 -12.42
C CYS A 68 -6.05 -3.39 -13.53
N ASP A 69 -6.80 -3.00 -14.56
CA ASP A 69 -6.31 -2.21 -15.70
C ASP A 69 -6.41 -0.68 -15.50
N GLY A 70 -7.23 -0.23 -14.54
CA GLY A 70 -7.32 1.17 -14.11
C GLY A 70 -6.37 1.48 -12.95
N ASP A 71 -6.87 1.36 -11.72
CA ASP A 71 -6.07 1.55 -10.52
C ASP A 71 -5.56 0.21 -9.99
N VAL A 72 -4.28 0.15 -9.65
CA VAL A 72 -3.65 -1.05 -9.09
C VAL A 72 -2.68 -0.69 -7.98
N MET A 73 -2.76 -1.42 -6.87
CA MET A 73 -1.72 -1.45 -5.85
C MET A 73 -0.84 -2.66 -6.08
N VAL A 74 0.46 -2.43 -6.24
CA VAL A 74 1.44 -3.51 -6.42
C VAL A 74 2.32 -3.61 -5.17
N ILE A 75 2.26 -4.76 -4.51
CA ILE A 75 3.15 -5.11 -3.40
C ILE A 75 4.22 -6.04 -3.95
N ASN A 76 5.40 -5.47 -4.18
CA ASN A 76 6.54 -6.21 -4.71
C ASN A 76 7.60 -6.44 -3.63
N ASN A 77 8.06 -7.67 -3.55
CA ASN A 77 9.27 -8.09 -2.84
C ASN A 77 10.20 -8.74 -3.87
N SER A 78 11.50 -8.79 -3.61
CA SER A 78 12.54 -9.38 -4.48
C SER A 78 12.26 -10.81 -5.00
N ARG A 79 11.21 -11.49 -4.53
CA ARG A 79 10.77 -12.82 -4.98
C ARG A 79 9.33 -12.92 -5.49
N ARG A 80 8.42 -11.99 -5.13
CA ARG A 80 6.97 -12.10 -5.40
C ARG A 80 6.37 -10.71 -5.58
N SER A 81 5.43 -10.61 -6.52
CA SER A 81 4.60 -9.43 -6.72
C SER A 81 3.13 -9.80 -6.49
N PHE A 82 2.40 -8.95 -5.78
CA PHE A 82 0.97 -9.06 -5.57
C PHE A 82 0.28 -7.82 -6.11
N GLU A 83 -0.77 -8.01 -6.89
CA GLU A 83 -1.57 -6.94 -7.47
C GLU A 83 -2.95 -6.95 -6.83
N LEU A 84 -3.39 -5.78 -6.37
CA LEU A 84 -4.64 -5.60 -5.65
C LEU A 84 -5.39 -4.40 -6.23
N CYS A 85 -6.71 -4.54 -6.38
CA CYS A 85 -7.61 -3.45 -6.72
C CYS A 85 -9.01 -3.68 -6.12
N GLY A 86 -9.89 -2.68 -6.27
CA GLY A 86 -11.21 -2.68 -5.64
C GLY A 86 -11.17 -2.37 -4.14
N TRP A 87 -11.99 -3.09 -3.36
CA TRP A 87 -12.19 -2.85 -1.93
C TRP A 87 -11.58 -3.98 -1.09
N ASN A 88 -10.60 -3.64 -0.26
CA ASN A 88 -9.87 -4.61 0.58
C ASN A 88 -9.69 -4.11 2.02
N SER A 89 -10.49 -3.14 2.48
CA SER A 89 -10.40 -2.62 3.84
C SER A 89 -10.68 -3.71 4.88
N GLY A 90 -9.87 -3.75 5.94
CA GLY A 90 -9.94 -4.71 7.04
C GLY A 90 -9.30 -6.08 6.76
N GLN A 91 -8.68 -6.26 5.58
CA GLN A 91 -8.05 -7.53 5.20
C GLN A 91 -6.55 -7.57 5.54
N HIS A 92 -6.02 -8.80 5.67
CA HIS A 92 -4.62 -9.13 5.99
C HIS A 92 -4.15 -10.31 5.14
#